data_AF-A0A3C1NIW0-F1
#
_entry.id   AF-A0A3C1NIW0-F1
#
_cell.length_a   1.000
_cell.length_b   1.000
_cell.length_c   1.000
_cell.angle_alpha   90.00
_cell.angle_beta   90.00
_cell.angle_gamma   90.00
#
_symmetry.space_group_name_H-M   'P 1'
#
loop_
_entity.id
_entity.type
_entity.pdbx_description
1 polymer ?
#
loop_
_entity_poly.entity_id
_entity_poly.type
_entity_poly.pdbx_seq_one_letter_code
_entity_poly.pdbx_strand_id
1 'polypeptide(L)'
;MKTIFTLITAIFISSLAQAQFGGNNSRISISTISNDELSVVFDGRTVSDWRSQDRTVYLSNVRPGYHTLKVYRTRARRGWGNSSQNTMQLVYNTRVLVRSRTHLDIIINRFGRVFTDEREIGRGEYYSDWDDQYWDQPFGGQTQIVMDAVNFDAFKQTIRRESFDNTRLALAKQTMDANYFTAAQIKDIVDLFTYENSKLDIAKYGFNRCVDKNNYFIINNSLTYSSSKEELSRYIQANQ
;
A
#
# COMPACT_ATOMS: atom_id res chain seq x y z
N MET A 1 26.78 -6.01 -62.42
CA MET A 1 25.37 -6.26 -62.02
C MET A 1 25.25 -7.41 -61.01
N LYS A 2 25.73 -7.29 -59.74
CA LYS A 2 25.50 -8.32 -58.68
C LYS A 2 25.59 -7.81 -57.22
N THR A 3 25.34 -6.54 -56.92
CA THR A 3 25.47 -6.03 -55.52
C THR A 3 24.24 -5.28 -55.00
N ILE A 4 23.21 -5.09 -55.83
CA ILE A 4 22.00 -4.34 -55.44
C ILE A 4 20.92 -5.27 -54.84
N PHE A 5 20.99 -6.58 -55.11
CA PHE A 5 19.96 -7.53 -54.66
C PHE A 5 20.10 -7.97 -53.19
N THR A 6 21.26 -7.81 -52.57
CA THR A 6 21.51 -8.26 -51.19
C THR A 6 21.04 -7.26 -50.12
N LEU A 7 20.84 -5.99 -50.50
CA LEU A 7 20.46 -4.95 -49.54
C LEU A 7 18.94 -4.89 -49.29
N ILE A 8 18.13 -5.35 -50.24
CA ILE A 8 16.65 -5.33 -50.11
C ILE A 8 16.18 -6.50 -49.22
N THR A 9 16.90 -7.63 -49.20
CA THR A 9 16.62 -8.76 -48.29
C THR A 9 16.92 -8.45 -46.83
N ALA A 10 17.82 -7.49 -46.55
CA ALA A 10 18.15 -7.07 -45.19
C ALA A 10 17.12 -6.11 -44.57
N ILE A 11 16.31 -5.43 -45.39
CA ILE A 11 15.32 -4.45 -44.91
C ILE A 11 13.96 -5.12 -44.65
N PHE A 12 13.69 -6.30 -45.22
CA PHE A 12 12.43 -7.02 -45.00
C PHE A 12 12.39 -7.93 -43.76
N ILE A 13 13.50 -8.07 -43.02
CA ILE A 13 13.56 -8.89 -41.78
C ILE A 13 13.34 -8.04 -40.52
N SER A 14 13.35 -6.70 -40.60
CA SER A 14 13.24 -5.82 -39.42
C SER A 14 11.80 -5.49 -38.99
N SER A 15 10.77 -6.01 -39.67
CA SER A 15 9.36 -5.69 -39.42
C SER A 15 8.49 -6.86 -38.94
N LEU A 16 9.04 -7.83 -38.20
CA LEU A 16 8.26 -8.75 -37.37
C LEU A 16 8.90 -8.93 -35.99
N ALA A 17 8.88 -7.85 -35.22
CA ALA A 17 8.92 -7.93 -33.76
C ALA A 17 7.68 -7.24 -33.16
N GLN A 18 6.51 -7.48 -33.75
CA GLN A 18 5.29 -7.47 -32.97
C GLN A 18 5.16 -8.85 -32.33
N ALA A 19 5.98 -9.08 -31.30
CA ALA A 19 5.67 -10.12 -30.33
C ALA A 19 4.31 -9.74 -29.74
N GLN A 20 3.33 -10.61 -29.95
CA GLN A 20 2.04 -10.59 -29.29
C GLN A 20 2.28 -10.41 -27.79
N PHE A 21 2.09 -9.20 -27.26
CA PHE A 21 2.19 -8.92 -25.83
C PHE A 21 0.94 -9.47 -25.14
N GLY A 22 0.96 -10.78 -24.90
CA GLY A 22 -0.07 -11.47 -24.13
C GLY A 22 0.55 -12.63 -23.37
N GLY A 23 0.72 -12.46 -22.05
CA GLY A 23 0.61 -13.61 -21.13
C GLY A 23 1.69 -13.82 -20.05
N ASN A 24 2.86 -13.16 -20.12
CA ASN A 24 3.96 -13.42 -19.16
C ASN A 24 4.42 -12.19 -18.35
N ASN A 25 3.61 -11.14 -18.38
CA ASN A 25 3.96 -9.84 -17.85
C ASN A 25 3.80 -9.83 -16.33
N SER A 26 4.90 -9.56 -15.64
CA SER A 26 4.92 -9.40 -14.19
C SER A 26 4.61 -7.97 -13.82
N ARG A 27 4.27 -7.76 -12.55
CA ARG A 27 3.90 -6.45 -12.02
C ARG A 27 4.64 -6.18 -10.72
N ILE A 28 4.86 -4.92 -10.43
CA ILE A 28 5.37 -4.49 -9.13
C ILE A 28 4.46 -3.37 -8.63
N SER A 29 3.98 -3.49 -7.40
CA SER A 29 3.35 -2.38 -6.68
C SER A 29 4.32 -1.86 -5.61
N ILE A 30 4.38 -0.55 -5.45
CA ILE A 30 5.21 0.10 -4.42
C ILE A 30 4.32 1.09 -3.68
N SER A 31 3.95 0.77 -2.44
CA SER A 31 3.09 1.61 -1.61
C SER A 31 3.83 2.12 -0.37
N THR A 32 3.27 3.17 0.24
CA THR A 32 3.71 3.66 1.55
C THR A 32 2.54 3.76 2.50
N ILE A 33 2.76 3.31 3.75
CA ILE A 33 1.81 3.50 4.85
C ILE A 33 1.99 4.86 5.56
N SER A 34 2.88 5.71 5.06
CA SER A 34 3.11 7.06 5.55
C SER A 34 2.45 8.10 4.65
N ASN A 35 2.25 9.31 5.19
CA ASN A 35 1.74 10.44 4.40
C ASN A 35 2.82 11.10 3.51
N ASP A 36 3.88 10.38 3.16
CA ASP A 36 4.92 10.90 2.28
C ASP A 36 4.75 10.45 0.83
N GLU A 37 5.08 11.31 -0.13
CA GLU A 37 5.01 10.95 -1.55
C GLU A 37 6.21 10.08 -1.92
N LEU A 38 6.02 9.09 -2.80
CA LEU A 38 7.10 8.24 -3.28
C LEU A 38 7.51 8.63 -4.69
N SER A 39 8.81 8.78 -4.91
CA SER A 39 9.42 8.85 -6.23
C SER A 39 10.21 7.57 -6.48
N VAL A 40 9.86 6.84 -7.54
CA VAL A 40 10.44 5.53 -7.85
C VAL A 40 11.31 5.64 -9.09
N VAL A 41 12.50 5.06 -9.04
CA VAL A 41 13.39 4.89 -10.19
C VAL A 41 13.59 3.39 -10.42
N PHE A 42 13.16 2.94 -11.60
CA PHE A 42 13.22 1.54 -12.02
C PHE A 42 14.11 1.43 -13.27
N ASP A 43 15.17 0.63 -13.20
CA ASP A 43 16.18 0.50 -14.27
C ASP A 43 16.74 1.85 -14.77
N GLY A 44 16.95 2.76 -13.82
CA GLY A 44 17.47 4.11 -14.10
C GLY A 44 16.44 5.09 -14.67
N ARG A 45 15.17 4.69 -14.84
CA ARG A 45 14.09 5.55 -15.31
C ARG A 45 13.15 5.92 -14.16
N THR A 46 12.87 7.21 -13.99
CA THR A 46 11.85 7.65 -13.04
C THR A 46 10.48 7.21 -13.53
N VAL A 47 9.71 6.64 -12.62
CA VAL A 47 8.37 6.13 -12.86
C VAL A 47 7.40 7.25 -12.54
N SER A 48 6.60 7.64 -13.52
CA SER A 48 5.64 8.74 -13.41
C SER A 48 4.19 8.28 -13.18
N ASP A 49 3.96 6.95 -13.11
CA ASP A 49 2.62 6.37 -12.89
C ASP A 49 2.24 6.47 -11.41
N TRP A 50 2.05 7.72 -10.97
CA TRP A 50 1.63 8.09 -9.63
C TRP A 50 0.11 8.23 -9.62
N ARG A 51 -0.57 7.34 -8.90
CA ARG A 51 -1.98 7.53 -8.55
C ARG A 51 -2.07 8.13 -7.15
N SER A 52 -2.43 9.41 -7.09
CA SER A 52 -2.42 10.20 -5.85
C SER A 52 -3.41 9.73 -4.79
N GLN A 53 -4.42 8.94 -5.19
CA GLN A 53 -5.48 8.47 -4.29
C GLN A 53 -4.96 7.36 -3.35
N ASP A 54 -4.14 6.44 -3.87
CA ASP A 54 -3.72 5.23 -3.11
C ASP A 54 -2.23 5.23 -2.74
N ARG A 55 -1.51 6.33 -3.03
CA ARG A 55 -0.07 6.51 -2.70
C ARG A 55 0.82 5.35 -3.16
N THR A 56 0.39 4.71 -4.24
CA THR A 56 0.98 3.49 -4.77
C THR A 56 1.47 3.75 -6.17
N VAL A 57 2.70 3.31 -6.44
CA VAL A 57 3.31 3.35 -7.76
C VAL A 57 3.21 1.96 -8.36
N TYR A 58 2.59 1.87 -9.54
CA TYR A 58 2.44 0.61 -10.25
C TYR A 58 3.43 0.51 -11.42
N LEU A 59 4.09 -0.62 -11.51
CA LEU A 59 4.91 -1.02 -12.65
C LEU A 59 4.21 -2.18 -13.33
N SER A 60 3.55 -1.87 -14.43
CA SER A 60 2.92 -2.87 -15.28
C SER A 60 3.89 -3.37 -16.35
N ASN A 61 3.72 -4.63 -16.76
CA ASN A 61 4.49 -5.22 -17.87
C ASN A 61 6.00 -5.26 -17.62
N VAL A 62 6.38 -5.52 -16.37
CA VAL A 62 7.76 -5.73 -15.98
C VAL A 62 8.23 -7.07 -16.55
N ARG A 63 9.37 -7.03 -17.23
CA ARG A 63 9.96 -8.23 -17.80
C ARG A 63 10.49 -9.12 -16.67
N PRO A 64 10.49 -10.45 -16.83
CA PRO A 64 11.17 -11.32 -15.88
C PRO A 64 12.68 -11.06 -15.92
N GLY A 65 13.32 -11.00 -14.76
CA GLY A 65 14.76 -10.76 -14.66
C GLY A 65 15.17 -9.96 -13.43
N TYR A 66 16.46 -9.61 -13.37
CA TYR A 66 16.98 -8.73 -12.33
C TYR A 66 16.81 -7.27 -12.75
N HIS A 67 16.15 -6.51 -11.89
CA HIS A 67 15.90 -5.09 -12.09
C HIS A 67 16.49 -4.27 -10.95
N THR A 68 16.90 -3.05 -11.26
CA THR A 68 17.36 -2.10 -10.24
C THR A 68 16.19 -1.23 -9.80
N LEU A 69 15.98 -1.15 -8.49
CA LEU A 69 14.89 -0.39 -7.89
C LEU A 69 15.45 0.57 -6.85
N LYS A 70 15.15 1.86 -7.04
CA LYS A 70 15.37 2.89 -6.03
C LYS A 70 14.05 3.57 -5.69
N VAL A 71 13.81 3.79 -4.42
CA VAL A 71 12.63 4.50 -3.94
C VAL A 71 13.07 5.65 -3.06
N TYR A 72 12.56 6.82 -3.39
CA TYR A 72 12.79 8.07 -2.69
C TYR A 72 11.49 8.52 -2.04
N ARG A 73 11.62 9.06 -0.83
CA ARG A 73 10.57 9.79 -0.15
C ARG A 73 10.68 11.26 -0.51
N THR A 74 9.63 11.83 -1.08
CA THR A 74 9.53 13.25 -1.40
C THR A 74 8.77 13.97 -0.29
N ARG A 75 9.38 15.01 0.27
CA ARG A 75 8.69 15.93 1.19
C ARG A 75 8.67 17.32 0.58
N ALA A 76 7.48 17.88 0.44
CA ALA A 76 7.32 19.29 0.11
C ALA A 76 7.75 20.12 1.33
N ARG A 77 8.86 20.85 1.23
CA ARG A 77 9.17 21.89 2.22
C ARG A 77 8.39 23.15 1.82
N ARG A 78 7.45 23.58 2.66
CA ARG A 78 6.85 24.92 2.56
C ARG A 78 7.92 25.94 2.97
N GLY A 79 8.65 26.48 2.00
CA GLY A 79 9.49 27.65 2.17
C GLY A 79 8.63 28.92 2.20
N TRP A 80 9.10 29.95 2.89
CA TRP A 80 8.49 31.28 2.82
C TRP A 80 8.94 31.95 1.52
N GLY A 81 8.07 31.92 0.50
CA GLY A 81 8.35 32.41 -0.85
C GLY A 81 7.92 31.42 -1.95
N ASN A 82 7.92 31.86 -3.21
CA ASN A 82 7.40 31.10 -4.36
C ASN A 82 8.35 29.99 -4.88
N SER A 83 9.10 29.34 -3.99
CA SER A 83 10.05 28.28 -4.35
C SER A 83 9.80 27.04 -3.49
N SER A 84 9.05 26.09 -4.06
CA SER A 84 8.88 24.76 -3.47
C SER A 84 10.09 23.90 -3.83
N GLN A 85 10.96 23.64 -2.86
CA GLN A 85 12.03 22.65 -3.03
C GLN A 85 11.57 21.30 -2.48
N ASN A 86 11.35 20.36 -3.40
CA ASN A 86 11.09 18.97 -3.04
C ASN A 86 12.39 18.32 -2.59
N THR A 87 12.49 17.99 -1.30
CA THR A 87 13.61 17.20 -0.79
C THR A 87 13.33 15.72 -1.03
N MET A 88 14.19 15.06 -1.79
CA MET A 88 14.15 13.61 -2.01
C MET A 88 15.11 12.91 -1.06
N GLN A 89 14.59 11.98 -0.26
CA GLN A 89 15.39 11.12 0.63
C GLN A 89 15.37 9.69 0.07
N LEU A 90 16.53 9.10 -0.22
CA LEU A 90 16.60 7.69 -0.62
C LEU A 90 16.17 6.80 0.56
N VAL A 91 15.17 5.96 0.36
CA VAL A 91 14.63 5.05 1.37
C VAL A 91 14.94 3.60 1.04
N TYR A 92 14.95 3.25 -0.24
CA TYR A 92 15.21 1.88 -0.68
C TYR A 92 16.08 1.86 -1.93
N ASN A 93 17.07 0.96 -1.98
CA ASN A 93 17.95 0.76 -3.13
C ASN A 93 18.35 -0.72 -3.19
N THR A 94 17.84 -1.45 -4.18
CA THR A 94 18.11 -2.88 -4.32
C THR A 94 18.17 -3.34 -5.78
N ARG A 95 18.71 -4.54 -5.98
CA ARG A 95 18.42 -5.36 -7.17
C ARG A 95 17.36 -6.38 -6.80
N VAL A 96 16.24 -6.35 -7.52
CA VAL A 96 15.12 -7.24 -7.28
C VAL A 96 15.00 -8.25 -8.43
N LEU A 97 14.79 -9.52 -8.08
CA LEU A 97 14.45 -10.55 -9.04
C LEU A 97 12.94 -10.52 -9.25
N VAL A 98 12.52 -10.24 -10.48
CA VAL A 98 11.12 -10.33 -10.91
C VAL A 98 10.96 -11.66 -11.64
N ARG A 99 10.19 -12.58 -11.07
CA ARG A 99 9.88 -13.86 -11.74
C ARG A 99 8.83 -13.62 -12.81
N SER A 100 8.69 -14.57 -13.72
CA SER A 100 7.63 -14.47 -14.73
C SER A 100 6.28 -14.71 -14.10
N ARG A 101 5.30 -13.89 -14.48
CA ARG A 101 3.91 -14.01 -14.04
C ARG A 101 3.80 -13.91 -12.53
N THR A 102 4.51 -12.95 -11.93
CA THR A 102 4.35 -12.63 -10.52
C THR A 102 3.99 -11.17 -10.32
N HIS A 103 3.28 -10.91 -9.23
CA HIS A 103 3.08 -9.58 -8.67
C HIS A 103 3.95 -9.46 -7.43
N LEU A 104 4.91 -8.54 -7.48
CA LEU A 104 5.73 -8.19 -6.33
C LEU A 104 5.15 -6.94 -5.65
N ASP A 105 4.69 -7.10 -4.43
CA ASP A 105 4.19 -6.02 -3.59
C ASP A 105 5.31 -5.52 -2.67
N ILE A 106 5.66 -4.23 -2.77
CA ILE A 106 6.70 -3.59 -1.96
C ILE A 106 6.06 -2.50 -1.12
N ILE A 107 6.14 -2.65 0.19
CA ILE A 107 5.47 -1.76 1.13
C ILE A 107 6.53 -1.09 2.00
N ILE A 108 6.58 0.23 1.92
CA ILE A 108 7.54 1.04 2.66
C ILE A 108 6.84 1.65 3.86
N ASN A 109 7.36 1.37 5.04
CA ASN A 109 6.86 2.02 6.24
C ASN A 109 7.51 3.39 6.46
N ARG A 110 6.91 4.18 7.35
CA ARG A 110 7.38 5.53 7.70
C ARG A 110 8.78 5.61 8.29
N PHE A 111 9.33 4.50 8.79
CA PHE A 111 10.70 4.40 9.30
C PHE A 111 11.69 3.96 8.21
N GLY A 112 11.23 3.76 6.99
CA GLY A 112 12.04 3.27 5.87
C GLY A 112 12.32 1.78 5.89
N ARG A 113 11.60 0.99 6.73
CA ARG A 113 11.63 -0.47 6.61
C ARG A 113 10.78 -0.88 5.42
N VAL A 114 11.26 -1.88 4.69
CA VAL A 114 10.63 -2.38 3.48
C VAL A 114 10.14 -3.80 3.70
N PHE A 115 8.89 -4.04 3.31
CA PHE A 115 8.25 -5.35 3.29
C PHE A 115 8.02 -5.73 1.84
N THR A 116 8.29 -6.98 1.50
CA THR A 116 8.12 -7.48 0.13
C THR A 116 7.33 -8.77 0.18
N ASP A 117 6.33 -8.89 -0.68
CA ASP A 117 5.55 -10.12 -0.89
C ASP A 117 5.46 -10.41 -2.39
N GLU A 118 5.57 -11.69 -2.78
CA GLU A 118 5.51 -12.10 -4.18
C GLU A 118 4.38 -13.12 -4.38
N ARG A 119 3.46 -12.82 -5.30
CA ARG A 119 2.32 -13.69 -5.62
C ARG A 119 2.34 -14.08 -7.09
N GLU A 120 1.96 -15.31 -7.41
CA GLU A 120 1.83 -15.76 -8.81
C GLU A 120 0.57 -15.17 -9.45
N ILE A 121 0.64 -14.80 -10.73
CA ILE A 121 -0.46 -14.28 -11.55
C ILE A 121 -0.99 -15.43 -12.42
N GLY A 122 -2.15 -15.98 -12.06
CA GLY A 122 -2.78 -17.10 -12.75
C GLY A 122 -3.14 -16.81 -14.22
N ARG A 123 -3.25 -17.85 -15.06
CA ARG A 123 -3.73 -17.73 -16.46
C ARG A 123 -5.26 -17.59 -16.41
N GLY A 124 -5.75 -16.41 -16.04
CA GLY A 124 -7.19 -16.19 -15.84
C GLY A 124 -7.53 -15.13 -14.80
N GLU A 125 -6.54 -14.70 -13.99
CA GLU A 125 -6.71 -13.59 -13.07
C GLU A 125 -6.47 -12.27 -13.81
N TYR A 126 -7.48 -11.89 -14.60
CA TYR A 126 -7.75 -10.48 -14.77
C TYR A 126 -7.93 -9.92 -13.36
N TYR A 127 -7.03 -9.04 -12.94
CA TYR A 127 -7.28 -8.17 -11.81
C TYR A 127 -8.52 -7.35 -12.18
N SER A 128 -9.70 -7.85 -11.80
CA SER A 128 -10.81 -7.00 -11.43
C SER A 128 -10.39 -6.37 -10.10
N ASP A 129 -9.55 -5.35 -10.19
CA ASP A 129 -9.83 -4.12 -9.44
C ASP A 129 -11.34 -3.90 -9.64
N TRP A 130 -12.15 -3.74 -8.58
CA TRP A 130 -13.63 -3.94 -8.54
C TRP A 130 -14.10 -5.38 -8.27
N ASP A 131 -14.18 -5.78 -6.99
CA ASP A 131 -15.42 -6.19 -6.32
C ASP A 131 -15.08 -6.69 -4.89
N ASP A 132 -15.34 -5.84 -3.90
CA ASP A 132 -15.98 -6.35 -2.67
C ASP A 132 -17.26 -5.53 -2.51
N GLN A 133 -18.29 -6.01 -3.20
CA GLN A 133 -19.67 -5.70 -2.93
C GLN A 133 -20.01 -6.12 -1.50
N TYR A 134 -20.05 -5.14 -0.61
CA TYR A 134 -21.07 -5.09 0.43
C TYR A 134 -21.86 -3.80 0.21
N TRP A 135 -23.07 -3.96 -0.34
CA TRP A 135 -24.21 -3.02 -0.45
C TRP A 135 -24.17 -1.87 0.57
N ASP A 136 -24.41 -0.58 0.27
CA ASP A 136 -25.32 0.04 -0.69
C ASP A 136 -24.90 1.53 -0.85
N GLN A 137 -25.03 2.12 -2.04
CA GLN A 137 -24.87 3.58 -2.28
C GLN A 137 -26.16 4.31 -1.81
N PRO A 138 -26.24 5.67 -1.60
CA PRO A 138 -25.57 6.70 -2.42
C PRO A 138 -25.24 8.08 -1.77
N PHE A 139 -24.54 8.90 -2.56
CA PHE A 139 -24.39 10.38 -2.52
C PHE A 139 -23.35 11.04 -1.60
N GLY A 140 -22.37 11.67 -2.28
CA GLY A 140 -21.95 13.04 -1.98
C GLY A 140 -21.18 13.27 -0.68
N GLY A 141 -19.95 12.79 -0.60
CA GLY A 141 -19.04 13.15 0.49
C GLY A 141 -17.65 12.61 0.21
N GLN A 142 -16.63 13.33 0.63
CA GLN A 142 -15.22 12.93 0.49
C GLN A 142 -15.08 11.44 0.84
N THR A 143 -14.77 10.60 -0.15
CA THR A 143 -14.63 9.17 0.05
C THR A 143 -13.42 8.95 0.95
N GLN A 144 -13.70 8.68 2.22
CA GLN A 144 -12.74 8.17 3.18
C GLN A 144 -12.36 6.76 2.72
N ILE A 145 -11.32 6.66 1.88
CA ILE A 145 -10.86 5.38 1.34
C ILE A 145 -10.34 4.54 2.51
N VAL A 146 -10.98 3.39 2.72
CA VAL A 146 -10.57 2.39 3.72
C VAL A 146 -9.28 1.74 3.25
N MET A 147 -8.36 1.48 4.19
CA MET A 147 -7.15 0.71 3.89
C MET A 147 -7.51 -0.65 3.29
N ASP A 148 -7.01 -0.96 2.10
CA ASP A 148 -7.25 -2.26 1.46
C ASP A 148 -6.58 -3.41 2.24
N ALA A 149 -7.03 -4.63 1.96
CA ALA A 149 -6.60 -5.82 2.69
C ALA A 149 -5.08 -6.08 2.61
N VAL A 150 -4.43 -5.76 1.48
CA VAL A 150 -3.00 -6.01 1.27
C VAL A 150 -2.17 -5.05 2.11
N ASN A 151 -2.47 -3.75 2.03
CA ASN A 151 -1.81 -2.75 2.86
C ASN A 151 -2.08 -2.99 4.35
N PHE A 152 -3.29 -3.45 4.69
CA PHE A 152 -3.67 -3.77 6.07
C PHE A 152 -2.88 -4.96 6.63
N ASP A 153 -2.71 -6.04 5.87
CA ASP A 153 -1.92 -7.20 6.32
C ASP A 153 -0.45 -6.84 6.53
N ALA A 154 0.16 -6.07 5.63
CA ALA A 154 1.53 -5.60 5.80
C ALA A 154 1.69 -4.67 7.02
N PHE A 155 0.69 -3.84 7.28
CA PHE A 155 0.63 -3.04 8.49
C PHE A 155 0.56 -3.91 9.77
N LYS A 156 -0.30 -4.94 9.80
CA LYS A 156 -0.35 -5.90 10.91
C LYS A 156 1.00 -6.60 11.12
N GLN A 157 1.68 -6.99 10.04
CA GLN A 157 3.02 -7.57 10.11
C GLN A 157 4.05 -6.59 10.66
N THR A 158 3.94 -5.29 10.32
CA THR A 158 4.81 -4.25 10.87
C THR A 158 4.67 -4.13 12.38
N ILE A 159 3.44 -4.14 12.90
CA ILE A 159 3.18 -4.12 14.35
C ILE A 159 3.70 -5.39 15.01
N ARG A 160 3.41 -6.57 14.44
CA ARG A 160 3.83 -7.87 15.01
C ARG A 160 5.34 -8.03 15.12
N ARG A 161 6.11 -7.46 14.19
CA ARG A 161 7.59 -7.54 14.20
C ARG A 161 8.26 -6.62 15.21
N GLU A 162 7.53 -5.69 15.81
CA GLU A 162 8.10 -4.73 16.75
C GLU A 162 8.03 -5.26 18.20
N SER A 163 9.19 -5.34 18.85
CA SER A 163 9.31 -6.02 20.16
C SER A 163 8.74 -5.20 21.32
N PHE A 164 8.75 -3.87 21.23
CA PHE A 164 8.34 -3.00 22.32
C PHE A 164 6.87 -2.55 22.17
N ASP A 165 6.06 -2.78 23.21
CA ASP A 165 4.62 -2.45 23.20
C ASP A 165 4.34 -0.97 22.95
N ASN A 166 5.12 -0.08 23.58
CA ASN A 166 5.00 1.37 23.36
C ASN A 166 5.25 1.76 21.90
N THR A 167 6.23 1.12 21.25
CA THR A 167 6.55 1.36 19.84
C THR A 167 5.45 0.83 18.93
N ARG A 168 4.87 -0.34 19.26
CA ARG A 168 3.69 -0.90 18.57
C ARG A 168 2.49 0.03 18.66
N LEU A 169 2.19 0.56 19.85
CA LEU A 169 1.12 1.53 20.09
C LEU A 169 1.31 2.80 19.26
N ALA A 170 2.51 3.39 19.30
CA ALA A 170 2.85 4.59 18.53
C ALA A 170 2.70 4.36 17.02
N LEU A 171 3.19 3.22 16.52
CA LEU A 171 3.03 2.80 15.14
C LEU A 171 1.58 2.68 14.71
N ALA A 172 0.76 2.03 15.55
CA ALA A 172 -0.65 1.82 15.29
C ALA A 172 -1.41 3.15 15.19
N LYS A 173 -1.32 3.99 16.23
CA LYS A 173 -1.99 5.31 16.28
C LYS A 173 -1.62 6.19 15.09
N GLN A 174 -0.32 6.29 14.80
CA GLN A 174 0.13 7.15 13.73
C GLN A 174 -0.28 6.57 12.34
N THR A 175 -0.52 5.26 12.20
CA THR A 175 -1.06 4.67 10.95
C THR A 175 -2.56 4.92 10.85
N MET A 176 -3.26 4.86 11.98
CA MET A 176 -4.66 5.27 12.10
C MET A 176 -4.88 6.74 11.72
N ASP A 177 -3.92 7.64 12.01
CA ASP A 177 -4.04 9.05 11.62
C ASP A 177 -4.05 9.31 10.11
N ALA A 178 -3.42 8.43 9.35
CA ALA A 178 -3.20 8.63 7.92
C ALA A 178 -4.24 7.92 7.05
N ASN A 179 -5.05 7.02 7.62
CA ASN A 179 -5.94 6.14 6.87
C ASN A 179 -7.30 5.97 7.57
N TYR A 180 -8.27 5.47 6.84
CA TYR A 180 -9.56 5.05 7.39
C TYR A 180 -9.64 3.52 7.44
N PHE A 181 -10.42 3.02 8.40
CA PHE A 181 -10.53 1.58 8.68
C PHE A 181 -11.99 1.21 8.89
N THR A 182 -12.31 -0.06 8.65
CA THR A 182 -13.57 -0.64 9.14
C THR A 182 -13.45 -1.02 10.63
N ALA A 183 -14.58 -1.16 11.31
CA ALA A 183 -14.64 -1.67 12.68
C ALA A 183 -13.97 -3.04 12.79
N ALA A 184 -14.09 -3.89 11.75
CA ALA A 184 -13.45 -5.20 11.70
C ALA A 184 -11.91 -5.09 11.64
N GLN A 185 -11.38 -4.20 10.81
CA GLN A 185 -9.94 -3.93 10.75
C GLN A 185 -9.44 -3.34 12.08
N ILE A 186 -10.20 -2.45 12.71
CA ILE A 186 -9.80 -1.90 14.01
C ILE A 186 -9.78 -2.99 15.08
N LYS A 187 -10.77 -3.89 15.10
CA LYS A 187 -10.77 -5.06 15.96
C LYS A 187 -9.51 -5.91 15.77
N ASP A 188 -9.15 -6.19 14.51
CA ASP A 188 -7.93 -6.92 14.16
C ASP A 188 -6.66 -6.24 14.72
N ILE A 189 -6.59 -4.90 14.68
CA ILE A 189 -5.46 -4.14 15.27
C ILE A 189 -5.48 -4.28 16.79
N VAL A 190 -6.64 -4.14 17.44
CA VAL A 190 -6.78 -4.30 18.90
C VAL A 190 -6.30 -5.69 19.33
N ASP A 191 -6.61 -6.73 18.56
CA ASP A 191 -6.20 -8.11 18.83
C ASP A 191 -4.67 -8.35 18.70
N LEU A 192 -3.91 -7.41 18.13
CA LEU A 192 -2.44 -7.48 18.11
C LEU A 192 -1.79 -7.13 19.46
N PHE A 193 -2.55 -6.53 20.38
CA PHE A 193 -2.07 -6.13 21.70
C PHE A 193 -2.52 -7.14 22.75
N THR A 194 -1.65 -7.41 23.72
CA THR A 194 -1.94 -8.36 24.80
C THR A 194 -2.46 -7.66 26.05
N TYR A 195 -1.96 -6.45 26.34
CA TYR A 195 -2.35 -5.68 27.51
C TYR A 195 -3.67 -4.95 27.27
N GLU A 196 -4.60 -5.07 28.23
CA GLU A 196 -5.93 -4.46 28.10
C GLU A 196 -5.88 -2.94 27.95
N ASN A 197 -4.98 -2.26 28.69
CA ASN A 197 -4.84 -0.81 28.57
C ASN A 197 -4.46 -0.39 27.14
N SER A 198 -3.53 -1.12 26.50
CA SER A 198 -3.12 -0.89 25.13
C SER A 198 -4.27 -1.17 24.14
N LYS A 199 -5.02 -2.25 24.35
CA LYS A 199 -6.22 -2.58 23.56
C LYS A 199 -7.26 -1.47 23.62
N LEU A 200 -7.60 -1.01 24.82
CA LEU A 200 -8.60 0.03 25.04
C LEU A 200 -8.16 1.37 24.45
N ASP A 201 -6.89 1.72 24.58
CA ASP A 201 -6.32 2.93 24.00
C ASP A 201 -6.43 2.94 22.47
N ILE A 202 -6.04 1.85 21.80
CA ILE A 202 -6.21 1.70 20.35
C ILE A 202 -7.70 1.68 19.95
N ALA A 203 -8.55 1.00 20.71
CA ALA A 203 -9.99 0.95 20.44
C ALA A 203 -10.64 2.34 20.54
N LYS A 204 -10.23 3.20 21.48
CA LYS A 204 -10.71 4.59 21.51
C LYS A 204 -10.16 5.40 20.35
N TYR A 205 -8.86 5.26 20.09
CA TYR A 205 -8.18 6.01 19.03
C TYR A 205 -8.75 5.72 17.64
N GLY A 206 -9.00 4.44 17.35
CA GLY A 206 -9.54 3.99 16.07
C GLY A 206 -10.94 4.49 15.76
N PHE A 207 -11.74 4.85 16.78
CA PHE A 207 -13.15 5.20 16.60
C PHE A 207 -13.33 6.44 15.69
N ASN A 208 -12.43 7.41 15.82
CA ASN A 208 -12.43 8.62 14.99
C ASN A 208 -12.07 8.35 13.52
N ARG A 209 -11.48 7.19 13.24
CA ARG A 209 -10.99 6.77 11.92
C ARG A 209 -11.80 5.59 11.37
N CYS A 210 -12.92 5.27 12.02
CA CYS A 210 -13.82 4.20 11.62
C CYS A 210 -14.86 4.72 10.63
N VAL A 211 -15.01 4.06 9.48
CA VAL A 211 -16.03 4.42 8.48
C VAL A 211 -17.42 3.87 8.82
N ASP A 212 -17.48 2.70 9.48
CA ASP A 212 -18.71 1.98 9.81
C ASP A 212 -18.93 1.95 11.34
N LYS A 213 -19.02 3.14 11.95
CA LYS A 213 -19.22 3.32 13.41
C LYS A 213 -20.38 2.51 14.00
N ASN A 214 -21.43 2.22 13.21
CA ASN A 214 -22.56 1.39 13.64
C ASN A 214 -22.15 -0.05 14.01
N ASN A 215 -21.06 -0.56 13.42
CA ASN A 215 -20.53 -1.90 13.68
C ASN A 215 -19.48 -1.94 14.79
N TYR A 216 -19.16 -0.80 15.42
CA TYR A 216 -18.02 -0.69 16.33
C TYR A 216 -18.15 -1.55 17.60
N PHE A 217 -19.36 -1.98 17.93
CA PHE A 217 -19.64 -2.85 19.07
C PHE A 217 -18.86 -4.19 19.02
N ILE A 218 -18.45 -4.66 17.83
CA ILE A 218 -17.71 -5.92 17.67
C ILE A 218 -16.33 -5.91 18.38
N ILE A 219 -15.76 -4.74 18.64
CA ILE A 219 -14.47 -4.58 19.33
C ILE A 219 -14.56 -4.96 20.81
N ASN A 220 -15.76 -4.93 21.40
CA ASN A 220 -15.97 -5.40 22.78
C ASN A 220 -15.60 -6.88 22.96
N ASN A 221 -15.59 -7.68 21.89
CA ASN A 221 -15.17 -9.08 21.93
C ASN A 221 -13.66 -9.25 22.09
N SER A 222 -12.88 -8.23 21.76
CA SER A 222 -11.41 -8.21 21.90
C SER A 222 -10.96 -7.75 23.29
N LEU A 223 -11.86 -7.12 24.05
CA LEU A 223 -11.65 -6.70 25.44
C LEU A 223 -12.06 -7.81 26.40
N THR A 224 -11.26 -8.00 27.44
CA THR A 224 -11.44 -9.05 28.45
C THR A 224 -12.30 -8.54 29.61
N TYR A 225 -12.02 -7.34 30.11
CA TYR A 225 -12.64 -6.82 31.32
C TYR A 225 -13.93 -6.04 31.01
N SER A 226 -14.95 -6.22 31.85
CA SER A 226 -16.21 -5.49 31.74
C SER A 226 -16.00 -3.97 31.85
N SER A 227 -15.12 -3.54 32.75
CA SER A 227 -14.77 -2.13 32.93
C SER A 227 -14.24 -1.49 31.64
N SER A 228 -13.40 -2.19 30.89
CA SER A 228 -12.86 -1.70 29.61
C SER A 228 -13.94 -1.61 28.53
N LYS A 229 -14.88 -2.57 28.48
CA LYS A 229 -16.04 -2.53 27.56
C LYS A 229 -16.98 -1.37 27.87
N GLU A 230 -17.27 -1.15 29.15
CA GLU A 230 -18.08 -0.02 29.62
C GLU A 230 -17.39 1.32 29.33
N GLU A 231 -16.08 1.40 29.52
CA GLU A 231 -15.30 2.59 29.22
C GLU A 231 -15.24 2.90 27.72
N LEU A 232 -15.08 1.89 26.86
CA LEU A 232 -15.17 2.05 25.41
C LEU A 232 -16.58 2.51 25.00
N SER A 233 -17.62 1.90 25.57
CA SER A 233 -19.01 2.26 25.28
C SER A 233 -19.32 3.70 25.66
N ARG A 234 -18.86 4.16 26.84
CA ARG A 234 -18.97 5.56 27.26
C ARG A 234 -18.23 6.50 26.31
N TYR A 235 -17.04 6.12 25.86
CA TYR A 235 -16.26 6.91 24.91
C TYR A 235 -16.98 7.06 23.56
N ILE A 236 -17.55 5.97 23.04
CA ILE A 236 -18.32 5.96 21.79
C ILE A 236 -19.52 6.90 21.90
N GLN A 237 -20.30 6.79 22.98
CA GLN A 237 -21.48 7.65 23.21
C GLN A 237 -21.11 9.14 23.30
N ALA A 238 -19.94 9.47 23.85
CA ALA A 238 -19.49 10.85 23.99
C ALA A 238 -18.93 11.47 22.70
N ASN A 239 -18.51 10.66 21.72
CA ASN A 239 -17.86 11.10 20.48
C ASN A 239 -18.64 10.71 19.21
N GLN A 240 -19.92 10.37 19.38
CA GLN A 240 -20.80 9.92 18.30
C GLN A 240 -21.20 11.07 17.39
#